data_AF-A0AAU5RV51-F1
#
_entry.id   AF-A0AAU5RV51-F1
#
_cell.length_a   1.000
_cell.length_b   1.000
_cell.length_c   1.000
_cell.angle_alpha   90.00
_cell.angle_beta   90.00
_cell.angle_gamma   90.00
#
_symmetry.space_group_name_H-M   'P 1'
#
loop_
_entity.id
_entity.type
_entity.pdbx_description
1 polymer ?
#
loop_
_entity_poly.entity_id
_entity_poly.type
_entity_poly.pdbx_seq_one_letter_code
_entity_poly.pdbx_strand_id
1 'polypeptide(L)'
;MKQLPVIWFVLHVVCAVCKAQAAHLEFTPPGLSPARWPRWDTAMRQRYAARRDADRWWLVAESEAYTNGCGENVTAEDVARYQSAFVFPRTFAQVHDAGLKGDAGFCAACDVPYCARHWKPDSGGGTACPLGHPR
;
A
#
# COMPACT_ATOMS: atom_id res chain seq x y z
N MET A 1 13.05 -2.32 -24.16
CA MET A 1 12.40 -1.95 -22.89
C MET A 1 13.44 -1.25 -22.04
N LYS A 2 13.20 -0.01 -21.58
CA LYS A 2 14.16 0.70 -20.72
C LYS A 2 14.10 0.08 -19.33
N GLN A 3 15.17 -0.56 -18.90
CA GLN A 3 15.31 -1.12 -17.56
C GLN A 3 15.30 0.06 -16.58
N LEU A 4 14.20 0.22 -15.82
CA LEU A 4 14.12 1.23 -14.78
C LEU A 4 15.20 0.91 -13.73
N PRO A 5 15.93 1.91 -13.23
CA PRO A 5 16.91 1.68 -12.19
C PRO A 5 16.22 1.05 -10.98
N VAL A 6 16.91 0.13 -10.33
CA VAL A 6 16.44 -0.60 -9.14
C VAL A 6 16.47 0.37 -7.95
N ILE A 7 15.52 1.30 -7.93
CA ILE A 7 15.35 2.30 -6.90
C ILE A 7 14.20 1.92 -6.00
N TRP A 8 14.25 2.41 -4.76
CA TRP A 8 13.11 2.33 -3.87
C TRP A 8 11.91 3.05 -4.49
N PHE A 9 10.76 2.42 -4.40
CA PHE A 9 9.51 3.05 -4.77
C PHE A 9 8.65 3.19 -3.52
N VAL A 10 8.48 4.44 -3.08
CA VAL A 10 7.63 4.78 -1.94
C VAL A 10 6.45 5.58 -2.45
N LEU A 11 5.25 5.06 -2.21
CA LEU A 11 4.01 5.71 -2.59
C LEU A 11 3.23 6.12 -1.34
N HIS A 12 2.91 7.42 -1.29
CA HIS A 12 1.94 7.96 -0.35
C HIS A 12 0.64 8.26 -1.08
N VAL A 13 -0.42 7.54 -0.70
CA VAL A 13 -1.79 7.82 -1.15
C VAL A 13 -2.44 8.70 -0.09
N VAL A 14 -3.03 9.82 -0.51
CA VAL A 14 -3.55 10.85 0.41
C VAL A 14 -5.07 10.96 0.32
N CYS A 15 -5.72 11.12 1.45
CA CYS A 15 -7.16 11.27 1.55
C CYS A 15 -7.67 12.46 0.73
N ALA A 16 -8.73 12.25 -0.05
CA ALA A 16 -9.36 13.30 -0.85
C ALA A 16 -9.84 14.49 -0.01
N VAL A 17 -10.30 14.24 1.23
CA VAL A 17 -10.86 15.25 2.14
C VAL A 17 -9.77 16.03 2.88
N CYS A 18 -8.98 15.37 3.73
CA CYS A 18 -8.04 16.06 4.64
C CYS A 18 -6.58 15.99 4.24
N LYS A 19 -6.25 15.36 3.11
CA LYS A 19 -4.87 15.14 2.61
C LYS A 19 -3.95 14.34 3.55
N ALA A 20 -4.45 13.85 4.68
CA ALA A 20 -3.75 12.87 5.51
C ALA A 20 -3.47 11.60 4.72
N GLN A 21 -2.43 10.85 5.09
CA GLN A 21 -2.12 9.58 4.46
C GLN A 21 -3.28 8.59 4.59
N ALA A 22 -3.77 8.08 3.46
CA ALA A 22 -4.73 6.99 3.38
C ALA A 22 -3.99 5.65 3.28
N ALA A 23 -2.94 5.58 2.47
CA ALA A 23 -2.08 4.40 2.40
C ALA A 23 -0.61 4.75 2.19
N HIS A 24 0.25 3.85 2.63
CA HIS A 24 1.69 3.85 2.41
C HIS A 24 2.10 2.51 1.81
N LEU A 25 2.77 2.57 0.66
CA LEU A 25 3.38 1.40 0.04
C LEU A 25 4.87 1.67 -0.12
N GLU A 26 5.66 0.70 0.26
CA GLU A 26 7.11 0.73 0.16
C GLU A 26 7.58 -0.53 -0.54
N PHE A 27 8.27 -0.37 -1.68
CA PHE A 27 8.86 -1.46 -2.43
C PHE A 27 10.38 -1.35 -2.36
N THR A 28 10.98 -2.26 -1.61
CA THR A 28 12.42 -2.33 -1.41
C THR A 28 13.03 -3.36 -2.37
N PRO A 29 14.06 -2.99 -3.13
CA PRO A 29 14.82 -3.92 -3.95
C PRO A 29 15.45 -5.10 -3.19
N PRO A 30 15.79 -6.17 -3.91
CA PRO A 30 16.74 -7.19 -3.47
C PRO A 30 18.01 -6.58 -2.83
N GLY A 31 18.49 -7.18 -1.74
CA GLY A 31 19.70 -6.75 -1.04
C GLY A 31 19.62 -5.43 -0.25
N LEU A 32 18.53 -4.67 -0.34
CA LEU A 32 18.35 -3.43 0.43
C LEU A 32 17.37 -3.61 1.60
N SER A 33 17.48 -2.73 2.60
CA SER A 33 16.58 -2.65 3.76
C SER A 33 15.47 -1.61 3.51
N PRO A 34 14.26 -1.77 4.06
CA PRO A 34 13.19 -0.78 3.90
C PRO A 34 13.54 0.62 4.43
N ALA A 35 12.94 1.67 3.87
CA ALA A 35 13.00 3.05 4.34
C ALA A 35 12.51 3.20 5.77
N ARG A 36 11.48 2.42 6.13
CA ARG A 36 10.95 2.39 7.50
C ARG A 36 11.84 1.62 8.48
N TRP A 37 12.83 0.87 8.01
CA TRP A 37 13.72 0.03 8.85
C TRP A 37 14.26 0.75 10.10
N PRO A 38 14.78 2.01 10.02
CA PRO A 38 15.32 2.69 11.20
C PRO A 38 14.28 2.98 12.28
N ARG A 39 12.98 3.02 11.93
CA ARG A 39 11.87 3.28 12.86
C ARG A 39 11.29 2.01 13.47
N TRP A 40 11.67 0.84 12.98
CA TRP A 40 11.17 -0.42 13.50
C TRP A 40 11.79 -0.74 14.85
N ASP A 41 10.95 -1.26 15.74
CA ASP A 41 11.38 -1.85 17.00
C ASP A 41 12.14 -3.16 16.77
N THR A 42 12.72 -3.68 17.85
CA THR A 42 13.52 -4.92 17.81
C THR A 42 12.71 -6.11 17.30
N ALA A 43 11.43 -6.23 17.68
CA ALA A 43 10.60 -7.36 17.30
C ALA A 43 10.28 -7.36 15.80
N MET A 44 9.96 -6.19 15.21
CA MET A 44 9.75 -6.05 13.78
C MET A 44 11.03 -6.34 12.99
N ARG A 45 12.20 -5.88 13.45
CA ARG A 45 13.48 -6.18 12.79
C ARG A 45 13.79 -7.67 12.80
N GLN A 46 13.54 -8.35 13.92
CA GLN A 46 13.70 -9.81 14.02
C GLN A 46 12.74 -10.55 13.06
N ARG A 47 11.46 -10.15 13.00
CA ARG A 47 10.47 -10.74 12.09
C ARG A 47 10.79 -10.51 10.61
N TYR A 48 11.39 -9.38 10.27
CA TYR A 48 11.90 -9.15 8.94
C TYR A 48 13.09 -10.06 8.65
N ALA A 49 14.09 -10.09 9.53
CA ALA A 49 15.30 -10.89 9.32
C ALA A 49 14.98 -12.38 9.15
N ALA A 50 13.99 -12.89 9.89
CA ALA A 50 13.54 -14.28 9.79
C ALA A 50 12.80 -14.62 8.48
N ARG A 51 12.26 -13.62 7.76
CA ARG A 51 11.43 -13.82 6.56
C ARG A 51 12.05 -13.27 5.28
N ARG A 52 13.08 -12.42 5.40
CA ARG A 52 13.67 -11.71 4.27
C ARG A 52 14.38 -12.69 3.34
N ASP A 53 13.96 -12.69 2.08
CA ASP A 53 14.66 -13.36 0.99
C ASP A 53 15.49 -12.32 0.24
N ALA A 54 16.83 -12.42 0.29
CA ALA A 54 17.72 -11.40 -0.26
C ALA A 54 17.56 -11.17 -1.77
N ASP A 55 17.03 -12.16 -2.51
CA ASP A 55 16.88 -12.12 -3.97
C ASP A 55 15.52 -11.59 -4.42
N ARG A 56 14.59 -11.38 -3.49
CA ARG A 56 13.24 -10.88 -3.78
C ARG A 56 13.08 -9.40 -3.44
N TRP A 57 12.06 -8.79 -4.00
CA TRP A 57 11.60 -7.48 -3.53
C TRP A 57 10.89 -7.63 -2.19
N TRP A 58 10.86 -6.56 -1.40
CA TRP A 58 10.14 -6.50 -0.14
C TRP A 58 9.04 -5.44 -0.21
N LEU A 59 7.81 -5.80 0.13
CA LEU A 59 6.66 -4.91 0.17
C LEU A 59 6.25 -4.62 1.61
N VAL A 60 6.27 -3.35 2.01
CA VAL A 60 5.57 -2.86 3.20
C VAL A 60 4.31 -2.13 2.74
N ALA A 61 3.15 -2.59 3.20
CA ALA A 61 1.86 -2.00 2.85
C ALA A 61 1.08 -1.67 4.12
N GLU A 62 0.55 -0.45 4.19
CA GLU A 62 -0.27 0.05 5.29
C GLU A 62 -1.39 0.93 4.74
N SER A 63 -2.61 0.62 5.12
CA SER A 63 -3.84 1.40 4.94
C SER A 63 -4.73 1.16 6.15
N GLU A 64 -5.87 1.85 6.23
CA GLU A 64 -6.87 1.59 7.28
C GLU A 64 -7.45 0.17 7.23
N ALA A 65 -7.59 -0.43 6.05
CA ALA A 65 -8.18 -1.75 5.89
C ALA A 65 -7.16 -2.89 5.84
N TYR A 66 -5.88 -2.58 5.63
CA TYR A 66 -4.86 -3.60 5.48
C TYR A 66 -3.49 -3.13 5.95
N THR A 67 -2.82 -3.97 6.74
CA THR A 67 -1.40 -3.85 7.04
C THR A 67 -0.73 -5.22 6.98
N ASN A 68 0.46 -5.29 6.39
CA ASN A 68 1.31 -6.48 6.43
C ASN A 68 2.43 -6.38 7.48
N GLY A 69 2.30 -5.43 8.42
CA GLY A 69 3.25 -5.24 9.52
C GLY A 69 4.63 -4.84 9.01
N CYS A 70 5.63 -5.71 9.21
CA CYS A 70 6.99 -5.44 8.73
C CYS A 70 7.22 -5.86 7.26
N GLY A 71 6.17 -6.24 6.52
CA GLY A 71 6.22 -6.53 5.09
C GLY A 71 6.30 -8.01 4.72
N GLU A 72 6.42 -8.25 3.42
CA GLU A 72 6.50 -9.58 2.80
C GLU A 72 7.36 -9.58 1.52
N ASN A 73 7.83 -10.76 1.10
CA ASN A 73 8.56 -10.89 -0.17
C ASN A 73 7.59 -10.88 -1.36
N VAL A 74 7.93 -10.11 -2.39
CA VAL A 74 7.17 -10.03 -3.66
C VAL A 74 8.09 -10.21 -4.86
N THR A 75 7.52 -10.56 -6.02
CA THR A 75 8.28 -10.67 -7.27
C THR A 75 8.47 -9.31 -7.93
N ALA A 76 9.42 -9.20 -8.87
CA ALA A 76 9.55 -8.01 -9.70
C ALA A 76 8.30 -7.75 -10.56
N GLU A 77 7.58 -8.80 -10.96
CA GLU A 77 6.30 -8.70 -11.68
C GLU A 77 5.21 -8.06 -10.81
N ASP A 78 5.11 -8.48 -9.54
CA ASP A 78 4.20 -7.85 -8.58
C ASP A 78 4.51 -6.35 -8.44
N VAL A 79 5.79 -5.98 -8.29
CA VAL A 79 6.20 -4.57 -8.19
C VAL A 79 5.80 -3.79 -9.43
N ALA A 80 6.07 -4.32 -10.63
CA ALA A 80 5.71 -3.66 -11.88
C ALA A 80 4.18 -3.50 -12.04
N ARG A 81 3.41 -4.52 -11.63
CA ARG A 81 1.94 -4.48 -11.61
C ARG A 81 1.43 -3.37 -10.70
N TYR A 82 1.91 -3.30 -9.46
CA TYR A 82 1.51 -2.24 -8.53
C TYR A 82 1.97 -0.84 -8.99
N GLN A 83 3.19 -0.69 -9.50
CA GLN A 83 3.67 0.59 -10.02
C GLN A 83 2.78 1.10 -11.16
N SER A 84 2.39 0.21 -12.08
CA SER A 84 1.51 0.55 -13.20
C SER A 84 0.12 0.98 -12.74
N ALA A 85 -0.40 0.37 -11.66
CA ALA A 85 -1.70 0.73 -11.07
C ALA A 85 -1.77 2.15 -10.50
N PHE A 86 -0.62 2.74 -10.16
CA PHE A 86 -0.53 4.08 -9.57
C PHE A 86 -0.04 5.17 -10.53
N VAL A 87 0.06 4.85 -11.83
CA VAL A 87 0.25 5.84 -12.90
C VAL A 87 -0.98 6.75 -12.97
N PHE A 88 -0.76 8.05 -13.14
CA PHE A 88 -1.85 9.02 -13.21
C PHE A 88 -2.63 8.91 -14.54
N PRO A 89 -3.97 9.05 -14.54
CA PRO A 89 -4.85 9.21 -13.38
C PRO A 89 -4.96 7.91 -12.58
N ARG A 90 -4.96 8.02 -11.25
CA ARG A 90 -5.07 6.88 -10.33
C ARG A 90 -6.55 6.61 -10.05
N THR A 91 -6.99 5.40 -10.35
CA THR A 91 -8.38 4.97 -10.20
C THR A 91 -8.47 3.75 -9.29
N PHE A 92 -9.62 3.54 -8.66
CA PHE A 92 -9.96 2.34 -7.92
C PHE A 92 -9.76 1.09 -8.78
N ALA A 93 -10.27 1.09 -10.02
CA ALA A 93 -10.20 -0.08 -10.90
C ALA A 93 -8.75 -0.52 -11.13
N GLN A 94 -7.83 0.40 -11.45
CA GLN A 94 -6.42 0.07 -11.63
C GLN A 94 -5.79 -0.56 -10.38
N VAL A 95 -6.08 -0.01 -9.19
CA VAL A 95 -5.54 -0.50 -7.92
C VAL A 95 -6.13 -1.85 -7.54
N HIS A 96 -7.44 -2.02 -7.75
CA HIS A 96 -8.19 -3.22 -7.47
C HIS A 96 -7.74 -4.38 -8.36
N ASP A 97 -7.63 -4.14 -9.66
CA ASP A 97 -7.18 -5.15 -10.65
C ASP A 97 -5.72 -5.56 -10.43
N ALA A 98 -4.90 -4.69 -9.84
CA ALA A 98 -3.54 -5.03 -9.42
C ALA A 98 -3.49 -5.97 -8.21
N GLY A 99 -4.62 -6.19 -7.53
CA GLY A 99 -4.76 -7.10 -6.39
C GLY A 99 -4.23 -6.54 -5.08
N LEU A 100 -4.11 -5.21 -4.95
CA LEU A 100 -3.62 -4.60 -3.73
C LEU A 100 -4.67 -4.69 -2.61
N LYS A 101 -4.38 -5.46 -1.57
CA LYS A 101 -5.28 -5.61 -0.41
C LYS A 101 -5.60 -4.25 0.23
N GLY A 102 -6.88 -4.01 0.48
CA GLY A 102 -7.40 -2.77 1.05
C GLY A 102 -7.50 -1.60 0.05
N ASP A 103 -7.20 -1.84 -1.23
CA ASP A 103 -7.35 -0.90 -2.36
C ASP A 103 -6.74 0.48 -2.10
N ALA A 104 -5.70 0.55 -1.26
CA ALA A 104 -5.08 1.81 -0.82
C ALA A 104 -6.07 2.87 -0.29
N GLY A 105 -7.20 2.43 0.27
CA GLY A 105 -8.25 3.29 0.81
C GLY A 105 -9.19 3.91 -0.23
N PHE A 106 -9.11 3.52 -1.51
CA PHE A 106 -10.04 3.96 -2.56
C PHE A 106 -11.47 3.52 -2.27
N CYS A 107 -12.42 4.41 -2.54
CA CYS A 107 -13.83 4.07 -2.63
C CYS A 107 -14.15 3.75 -4.09
N ALA A 108 -14.74 2.57 -4.35
CA ALA A 108 -15.09 2.12 -5.69
C ALA A 108 -16.02 3.10 -6.46
N ALA A 109 -16.98 3.69 -5.76
CA ALA A 109 -17.94 4.62 -6.36
C ALA A 109 -17.40 6.06 -6.49
N CYS A 110 -16.58 6.54 -5.56
CA CYS A 110 -16.02 7.90 -5.63
C CYS A 110 -14.76 7.99 -6.48
N ASP A 111 -14.12 6.85 -6.77
CA ASP A 111 -12.83 6.74 -7.46
C ASP A 111 -11.69 7.56 -6.82
N VAL A 112 -11.78 7.76 -5.49
CA VAL A 112 -10.78 8.51 -4.71
C VAL A 112 -10.50 7.83 -3.37
N PRO A 113 -9.27 8.00 -2.83
CA PRO A 113 -8.89 7.45 -1.54
C PRO A 113 -9.39 8.27 -0.34
N TYR A 114 -9.76 7.58 0.74
CA TYR A 114 -10.06 8.18 2.04
C TYR A 114 -9.21 7.53 3.14
N CYS A 115 -8.79 8.31 4.13
CA CYS A 115 -8.05 7.77 5.28
C CYS A 115 -8.98 7.14 6.31
N ALA A 116 -8.40 6.45 7.30
CA ALA A 116 -9.11 5.81 8.42
C ALA A 116 -10.13 6.72 9.13
N ARG A 117 -9.89 8.04 9.18
CA ARG A 117 -10.81 9.01 9.81
C ARG A 117 -12.08 9.28 9.00
N HIS A 118 -12.01 9.04 7.69
CA HIS A 118 -13.08 9.32 6.74
C HIS A 118 -13.77 8.06 6.23
N TRP A 119 -13.19 6.88 6.47
CA TRP A 119 -13.92 5.62 6.49
C TRP A 119 -14.57 5.45 7.86
N LYS A 120 -15.88 5.66 7.94
CA LYS A 120 -16.64 5.59 9.20
C LYS A 120 -17.37 4.25 9.30
N PRO A 121 -17.57 3.70 10.51
CA PRO A 121 -18.46 2.56 10.69
C PRO A 121 -19.84 2.86 10.10
N ASP A 122 -20.41 1.88 9.40
CA ASP A 122 -21.79 1.94 8.92
C ASP A 122 -22.73 1.09 9.80
N SER A 123 -24.04 1.20 9.57
CA SER A 123 -25.05 0.45 10.31
C SER A 123 -25.05 -1.06 10.03
N GLY A 124 -24.36 -1.52 8.98
CA GLY A 124 -24.22 -2.92 8.59
C GLY A 124 -23.01 -3.62 9.23
N GLY A 125 -22.24 -2.91 10.05
CA GLY A 125 -21.00 -3.43 10.65
C GLY A 125 -19.78 -3.32 9.72
N GLY A 126 -19.93 -2.68 8.57
CA GLY A 126 -18.86 -2.33 7.65
C GLY A 126 -18.34 -0.91 7.88
N THR A 127 -17.69 -0.37 6.85
CA THR A 127 -17.31 1.05 6.83
C THR A 127 -17.79 1.70 5.55
N ALA A 128 -18.26 2.94 5.66
CA ALA A 128 -18.67 3.76 4.54
C ALA A 128 -17.75 4.98 4.36
N CYS A 129 -17.62 5.42 3.12
CA CYS A 129 -16.89 6.63 2.79
C CYS A 129 -17.71 7.88 3.19
N PRO A 130 -17.16 9.11 3.06
CA PRO A 130 -17.89 10.33 3.40
C PRO A 130 -19.19 10.57 2.63
N LEU A 131 -19.37 9.91 1.48
CA LEU A 131 -20.59 9.96 0.68
C LEU A 131 -21.56 8.81 0.98
N GLY A 132 -21.25 7.95 1.95
CA GLY A 132 -22.12 6.84 2.36
C GLY A 132 -21.99 5.58 1.51
N HIS A 133 -21.06 5.52 0.54
CA HIS A 133 -20.81 4.28 -0.20
C HIS A 133 -20.13 3.26 0.71
N PRO A 134 -20.62 2.02 0.76
CA PRO A 134 -19.93 0.94 1.47
C PRO A 134 -18.59 0.68 0.82
N ARG A 135 -17.68 0.12 1.61
CA ARG A 135 -16.43 -0.44 1.13
C ARG A 135 -16.66 -1.76 0.42
#